data_AF-A0A958FSH7-F1
#
_entry.id   AF-A0A958FSH7-F1
#
_cell.length_a   1.000
_cell.length_b   1.000
_cell.length_c   1.000
_cell.angle_alpha   90.00
_cell.angle_beta   90.00
_cell.angle_gamma   90.00
#
_symmetry.space_group_name_H-M   'P 1'
#
loop_
_entity.id
_entity.type
_entity.pdbx_description
1 polymer ?
#
loop_
_entity_poly.entity_id
_entity_poly.type
_entity_poly.pdbx_seq_one_letter_code
_entity_poly.pdbx_strand_id
1 'polypeptide(L)'
;EFCKQFNAKTQDSLGYIIPVVITVYADRSFSYITKTPPAATLLLKALKIEKGSAVPNRDKVAKIKYSQLKEIAELKMPDLNAMTVDAAINIIAGTARSMGIDVVD
;
A
#
# COMPACT_ATOMS: atom_id res chain seq x y z
N GLU A 1 -5.13 -25.69 5.25
CA GLU A 1 -6.35 -24.91 5.01
C GLU A 1 -6.08 -23.44 4.67
N PHE A 2 -5.43 -22.66 5.55
CA PHE A 2 -5.09 -21.25 5.31
C PHE A 2 -4.42 -20.98 3.95
N CYS A 3 -3.31 -21.66 3.61
CA CYS A 3 -2.55 -21.38 2.38
C CYS A 3 -3.40 -21.51 1.11
N LYS A 4 -4.33 -22.47 1.05
CA LYS A 4 -5.22 -22.64 -0.11
C LYS A 4 -6.19 -21.48 -0.24
N GLN A 5 -6.84 -21.10 0.87
CA GLN A 5 -7.82 -20.01 0.88
C GLN A 5 -7.16 -18.64 0.64
N PHE A 6 -5.98 -18.42 1.23
CA PHE A 6 -5.21 -17.21 1.00
C PHE A 6 -4.80 -17.08 -0.47
N ASN A 7 -4.19 -18.12 -1.04
CA ASN A 7 -3.78 -18.10 -2.44
C ASN A 7 -4.95 -17.86 -3.39
N ALA A 8 -6.11 -18.47 -3.14
CA ALA A 8 -7.32 -18.23 -3.93
C ALA A 8 -7.79 -16.76 -3.86
N LYS A 9 -7.78 -16.14 -2.67
CA LYS A 9 -8.15 -14.73 -2.49
C LYS A 9 -7.13 -13.75 -3.07
N THR A 10 -5.86 -14.14 -3.20
CA THR A 10 -4.79 -13.25 -3.69
C THR A 10 -4.38 -13.51 -5.13
N GLN A 11 -5.09 -14.37 -5.86
CA GLN A 11 -4.77 -14.73 -7.25
C GLN A 11 -4.70 -13.50 -8.16
N ASP A 12 -5.62 -12.54 -7.99
CA ASP A 12 -5.68 -11.33 -8.82
C ASP A 12 -4.59 -10.30 -8.48
N SER A 13 -3.87 -10.50 -7.36
CA SER A 13 -2.85 -9.60 -6.84
C SER A 13 -1.45 -10.22 -6.89
N LEU A 14 -1.23 -11.17 -7.80
CA LEU A 14 0.08 -11.80 -8.01
C LEU A 14 1.20 -10.77 -8.18
N GLY A 15 2.29 -10.95 -7.42
CA GLY A 15 3.42 -10.03 -7.40
C GLY A 15 3.26 -8.83 -6.46
N TYR A 16 2.18 -8.74 -5.68
CA TYR A 16 2.08 -7.82 -4.54
C TYR A 16 2.25 -8.57 -3.22
N ILE A 17 2.93 -7.94 -2.26
CA ILE A 17 2.98 -8.44 -0.89
C ILE A 17 1.68 -7.99 -0.21
N ILE A 18 0.79 -8.95 0.08
CA ILE A 18 -0.49 -8.72 0.74
C ILE A 18 -0.34 -8.96 2.24
N PRO A 19 -0.53 -7.94 3.09
CA PRO A 19 -0.54 -8.12 4.54
C PRO A 19 -1.77 -8.91 4.97
N VAL A 20 -1.60 -9.80 5.94
CA VAL A 20 -2.69 -10.59 6.54
C VAL A 20 -2.68 -10.43 8.04
N VAL A 21 -3.85 -10.17 8.61
CA VAL A 21 -4.07 -10.25 10.06
C VAL A 21 -4.73 -11.60 10.34
N ILE A 22 -4.09 -12.43 11.17
CA ILE A 22 -4.59 -13.75 11.57
C ILE A 22 -4.93 -13.69 13.05
N THR A 23 -6.16 -14.05 13.37
CA THR A 23 -6.63 -14.23 14.76
C THR A 23 -6.79 -15.73 15.00
N VAL A 24 -6.12 -16.25 16.03
CA VAL A 24 -6.17 -17.66 16.42
C VAL A 24 -6.94 -17.79 17.73
N TYR A 25 -7.90 -18.71 17.78
CA TYR A 25 -8.75 -18.95 18.94
C TYR A 25 -8.28 -20.19 19.73
N ALA A 26 -8.74 -20.32 20.98
CA ALA A 26 -8.32 -21.39 21.89
C ALA A 26 -8.73 -22.80 21.42
N ASP A 27 -9.81 -22.89 20.63
CA ASP A 27 -10.28 -24.13 19.99
C ASP A 27 -9.46 -24.52 18.75
N ARG A 28 -8.34 -23.83 18.49
CA ARG A 28 -7.48 -23.97 17.30
C ARG A 28 -8.15 -23.58 15.99
N SER A 29 -9.32 -22.94 16.04
CA SER A 29 -9.88 -22.25 14.87
C SER A 29 -9.13 -20.94 14.61
N PHE A 30 -9.25 -20.41 13.38
CA PHE A 30 -8.65 -19.14 13.00
C PHE A 30 -9.57 -18.35 12.08
N SER A 31 -9.50 -17.02 12.17
CA SER A 31 -10.02 -16.11 11.16
C SER A 31 -8.89 -15.26 10.60
N TYR A 32 -9.00 -14.81 9.36
CA TYR A 32 -8.01 -13.93 8.76
C TYR A 32 -8.65 -12.87 7.87
N ILE A 33 -7.99 -11.71 7.82
CA ILE A 33 -8.36 -10.57 6.98
C ILE A 33 -7.15 -10.22 6.12
N THR A 34 -7.34 -10.23 4.80
CA THR A 34 -6.38 -9.74 3.82
C THR A 34 -6.52 -8.22 3.68
N LYS A 35 -5.42 -7.50 3.81
CA LYS A 35 -5.37 -6.04 3.60
C LYS A 35 -4.86 -5.71 2.20
N THR A 36 -5.05 -4.47 1.78
CA THR A 36 -4.43 -3.93 0.58
C THR A 36 -2.89 -3.89 0.70
N PRO A 37 -2.16 -3.96 -0.42
CA PRO A 37 -0.71 -3.85 -0.42
C PRO A 37 -0.21 -2.58 0.29
N PRO A 38 1.02 -2.59 0.85
CA PRO A 38 1.60 -1.42 1.48
C PRO A 38 1.65 -0.21 0.53
N ALA A 39 1.40 0.99 1.06
CA ALA A 39 1.44 2.23 0.27
C ALA A 39 2.80 2.40 -0.44
N ALA A 40 3.89 2.08 0.23
CA ALA A 40 5.23 2.10 -0.35
C ALA A 40 5.35 1.21 -1.60
N THR A 41 4.84 -0.03 -1.55
CA THR A 41 4.89 -0.95 -2.69
C THR A 41 4.02 -0.46 -3.86
N LEU A 42 2.87 0.13 -3.57
CA LEU A 42 2.00 0.73 -4.59
C LEU A 42 2.69 1.93 -5.28
N LEU A 43 3.36 2.80 -4.50
CA LEU A 43 4.13 3.93 -5.01
C LEU A 43 5.32 3.48 -5.87
N LEU A 44 6.10 2.50 -5.40
CA LEU A 44 7.24 1.95 -6.13
C LEU A 44 6.81 1.38 -7.49
N LYS A 45 5.70 0.64 -7.54
CA LYS A 45 5.16 0.08 -8.78
C LYS A 45 4.57 1.12 -9.71
N ALA A 46 3.83 2.10 -9.19
CA ALA A 46 3.28 3.19 -10.00
C ALA A 46 4.39 4.00 -10.69
N LEU A 47 5.55 4.12 -10.06
CA LEU A 47 6.72 4.83 -10.56
C LEU A 47 7.77 3.93 -11.22
N LYS A 48 7.55 2.61 -11.22
CA LYS A 48 8.47 1.59 -11.75
C LYS A 48 9.90 1.69 -11.18
N ILE A 49 10.02 2.00 -9.90
CA ILE A 49 11.28 2.05 -9.16
C ILE A 49 11.37 0.89 -8.16
N GLU A 50 12.57 0.38 -7.93
CA GLU A 50 12.77 -0.78 -7.03
C GLU A 50 12.88 -0.37 -5.56
N LYS A 51 13.42 0.83 -5.28
CA LYS A 51 13.70 1.30 -3.93
C LYS A 51 13.48 2.81 -3.80
N GLY A 52 13.04 3.22 -2.61
CA GLY A 52 13.00 4.63 -2.22
C GLY A 52 14.39 5.19 -1.87
N SER A 53 14.45 6.49 -1.61
CA SER A 53 15.65 7.19 -1.19
C SER A 53 16.16 6.71 0.17
N ALA A 54 17.48 6.56 0.29
CA ALA A 54 18.14 6.34 1.58
C ALA A 54 18.21 7.63 2.41
N VAL A 55 18.15 8.80 1.76
CA VAL A 55 18.14 10.13 2.41
C VAL A 55 16.99 10.98 1.82
N PRO A 56 15.73 10.70 2.19
CA PRO A 56 14.52 11.26 1.56
C PRO A 56 14.44 12.80 1.50
N ASN A 57 15.10 13.47 2.46
CA ASN A 57 15.12 14.93 2.56
C ASN A 57 16.13 15.59 1.60
N ARG A 58 17.11 14.85 1.08
CA ARG A 58 18.15 15.36 0.18
C ARG A 58 18.05 14.76 -1.21
N ASP A 59 17.95 13.45 -1.28
CA ASP A 59 17.98 12.72 -2.55
C ASP A 59 16.57 12.35 -2.98
N LYS A 60 16.07 13.04 -4.01
CA LYS A 60 14.78 12.75 -4.63
C LYS A 60 14.95 11.74 -5.74
N VAL A 61 14.25 10.61 -5.64
CA VAL A 61 14.43 9.45 -6.54
C VAL A 61 13.37 9.36 -7.62
N ALA A 62 12.21 9.99 -7.44
CA ALA A 62 11.14 10.00 -8.43
C ALA A 62 10.15 11.15 -8.18
N LYS A 63 9.23 11.34 -9.13
CA LYS A 63 8.11 12.28 -9.03
C LYS A 63 6.80 11.55 -9.30
N ILE A 64 5.76 11.84 -8.53
CA ILE A 64 4.42 11.27 -8.69
C ILE A 64 3.38 12.36 -8.90
N LYS A 65 2.46 12.13 -9.84
CA LYS A 65 1.35 13.06 -10.11
C LYS A 65 0.22 12.92 -9.10
N TYR A 66 -0.54 13.98 -8.89
CA TYR A 66 -1.70 13.95 -8.01
C TYR A 66 -2.76 12.92 -8.45
N SER A 67 -2.95 12.75 -9.76
CA SER A 67 -3.86 11.72 -10.30
C SER A 67 -3.48 10.30 -9.91
N GLN A 68 -2.18 9.98 -9.93
CA GLN A 68 -1.68 8.66 -9.54
C GLN A 68 -1.80 8.43 -8.03
N LEU A 69 -1.61 9.48 -7.23
CA LEU A 69 -1.86 9.39 -5.79
C LEU A 69 -3.33 9.13 -5.48
N LYS A 70 -4.26 9.72 -6.25
CA LYS A 70 -5.69 9.48 -6.11
C LYS A 70 -6.05 8.02 -6.36
N GLU A 71 -5.57 7.43 -7.45
CA GLU A 71 -5.80 6.01 -7.76
C GLU A 71 -5.29 5.09 -6.63
N ILE A 72 -4.09 5.37 -6.10
CA ILE A 72 -3.51 4.61 -4.98
C ILE A 72 -4.31 4.82 -3.70
N ALA A 73 -4.78 6.04 -3.44
CA ALA A 73 -5.59 6.37 -2.27
C ALA A 73 -6.95 5.68 -2.31
N GLU A 74 -7.62 5.66 -3.47
CA GLU A 74 -8.90 4.95 -3.67
C GLU A 74 -8.74 3.45 -3.47
N LEU A 75 -7.68 2.86 -4.04
CA LEU A 75 -7.37 1.44 -3.85
C LEU A 75 -7.14 1.11 -2.37
N LYS A 76 -6.45 1.99 -1.64
CA LYS A 76 -6.07 1.78 -0.24
C LYS A 76 -7.14 2.22 0.78
N MET A 77 -8.14 2.97 0.34
CA MET A 77 -9.18 3.57 1.19
C MET A 77 -9.81 2.60 2.21
N PRO A 78 -10.12 1.33 1.88
CA PRO A 78 -10.71 0.39 2.84
C PRO A 78 -9.84 0.12 4.08
N ASP A 79 -8.52 0.34 3.99
CA ASP A 79 -7.57 0.13 5.08
C ASP A 79 -7.09 1.44 5.73
N LEU A 80 -7.49 2.59 5.20
CA LEU A 80 -7.13 3.90 5.75
C LEU A 80 -8.19 4.36 6.74
N ASN A 81 -7.75 5.12 7.73
CA ASN A 81 -8.64 5.82 8.66
C ASN A 81 -9.13 7.19 8.11
N ALA A 82 -8.95 7.43 6.81
CA ALA A 82 -9.36 8.68 6.18
C ALA A 82 -10.88 8.73 5.98
N MET A 83 -11.48 9.90 6.20
CA MET A 83 -12.91 10.13 5.98
C MET A 83 -13.22 10.61 4.55
N THR A 84 -12.24 11.16 3.85
CA THR A 84 -12.37 11.66 2.48
C THR A 84 -11.21 11.17 1.61
N VAL A 85 -11.44 11.10 0.30
CA VAL A 85 -10.39 10.72 -0.66
C VAL A 85 -9.21 11.70 -0.60
N ASP A 86 -9.46 13.00 -0.42
CA ASP A 86 -8.38 13.99 -0.27
C ASP A 86 -7.54 13.77 0.99
N ALA A 87 -8.16 13.37 2.10
CA ALA A 87 -7.42 12.99 3.30
C ALA A 87 -6.58 11.73 3.06
N ALA A 88 -7.13 10.74 2.33
CA ALA A 88 -6.39 9.55 1.93
C ALA A 88 -5.20 9.89 1.03
N ILE A 89 -5.38 10.78 0.05
CA ILE A 89 -4.29 11.28 -0.81
C ILE A 89 -3.18 11.90 0.03
N ASN A 90 -3.51 12.72 1.03
CA ASN A 90 -2.52 13.32 1.92
C ASN A 90 -1.73 12.26 2.72
N ILE A 91 -2.38 11.18 3.17
CA ILE A 91 -1.70 10.07 3.86
C ILE A 91 -0.72 9.37 2.91
N ILE A 92 -1.14 9.08 1.67
CA ILE A 92 -0.26 8.45 0.67
C ILE A 92 0.88 9.41 0.28
N ALA A 93 0.60 10.70 0.13
CA ALA A 93 1.59 11.73 -0.17
C ALA A 93 2.66 11.84 0.94
N GLY A 94 2.27 11.69 2.21
CA GLY A 94 3.21 11.60 3.32
C GLY A 94 4.18 10.42 3.17
N THR A 95 3.66 9.27 2.76
CA THR A 95 4.49 8.09 2.45
C THR A 95 5.46 8.38 1.30
N ALA A 96 4.96 8.96 0.20
CA ALA A 96 5.80 9.35 -0.95
C ALA A 96 6.95 10.27 -0.54
N ARG A 97 6.67 11.31 0.26
CA ARG A 97 7.70 12.24 0.77
C ARG A 97 8.74 11.54 1.63
N SER A 98 8.32 10.63 2.52
CA SER A 98 9.25 9.84 3.36
C SER A 98 10.09 8.84 2.55
N MET A 99 9.73 8.56 1.30
CA MET A 99 10.50 7.74 0.37
C MET A 99 11.37 8.55 -0.58
N GLY A 100 11.40 9.88 -0.47
CA GLY A 100 12.13 10.75 -1.37
C GLY A 100 11.46 10.88 -2.74
N ILE A 101 10.14 10.76 -2.81
CA ILE A 101 9.35 10.98 -4.02
C ILE A 101 8.71 12.36 -3.90
N ASP A 102 8.90 13.20 -4.92
CA ASP A 102 8.25 14.51 -4.99
C ASP A 102 6.85 14.38 -5.57
N VAL A 103 5.91 15.10 -4.96
CA VAL A 103 4.54 15.19 -5.46
C VAL A 103 4.47 16.39 -6.40
N VAL A 104 4.09 16.13 -7.65
CA VAL A 104 3.88 17.15 -8.67
C VAL A 104 2.40 17.16 -9.07
N ASP A 105 1.91 18.32 -9.52
CA ASP A 105 0.57 18.42 -10.11
C ASP A 105 0.49 17.65 -11.44
#